data_AF-A0A8J6BGZ9-F1
#
_entry.id   AF-A0A8J6BGZ9-F1
#
_cell.length_a   1.000
_cell.length_b   1.000
_cell.length_c   1.000
_cell.angle_alpha   90.00
_cell.angle_beta   90.00
_cell.angle_gamma   90.00
#
_symmetry.space_group_name_H-M   'P 1'
#
loop_
_entity.id
_entity.type
_entity.pdbx_description
1 polymer ?
#
loop_
_entity_poly.entity_id
_entity_poly.type
_entity_poly.pdbx_seq_one_letter_code
_entity_poly.pdbx_strand_id
1 'polypeptide(L)'
;MLLHLSTSISYRYELSRFGVNVCIIEPGYFKTLISNPESIIGKLRNIWENLSEEIRTAYGQQYFENYCKKMADGLANCNPKLHLVIDCMEHALTAVYPKTRYSAGLDAKLLFIPLSYCPAVITDLFFSQK
;
A
#
# COMPACT_ATOMS: atom_id res chain seq x y z
N MET A 1 -3.29 7.41 -2.75
CA MET A 1 -4.59 6.70 -2.58
C MET A 1 -5.78 7.50 -3.12
N LEU A 2 -5.90 8.81 -2.84
CA LEU A 2 -7.00 9.64 -3.34
C LEU A 2 -7.11 9.69 -4.89
N LEU A 3 -5.99 9.68 -5.62
CA LEU A 3 -5.97 9.63 -7.10
C LEU A 3 -6.49 8.30 -7.68
N HIS A 4 -6.24 7.17 -7.01
CA HIS A 4 -6.80 5.87 -7.44
C HIS A 4 -8.31 5.78 -7.16
N LEU A 5 -8.79 6.48 -6.14
CA LEU A 5 -10.22 6.58 -5.86
C LEU A 5 -10.94 7.39 -6.93
N SER A 6 -10.35 8.51 -7.41
CA SER A 6 -10.97 9.33 -8.45
C SER A 6 -11.10 8.60 -9.79
N THR A 7 -10.09 7.83 -10.21
CA THR A 7 -10.18 7.05 -11.46
C THR A 7 -11.25 5.95 -11.37
N SER A 8 -11.31 5.22 -10.25
CA SER A 8 -12.35 4.21 -10.04
C SER A 8 -13.76 4.82 -10.00
N ILE A 9 -13.92 6.02 -9.41
CA ILE A 9 -15.20 6.75 -9.45
C ILE A 9 -15.62 7.03 -10.88
N SER A 10 -14.71 7.56 -11.72
CA SER A 10 -15.01 7.83 -13.13
C SER A 10 -15.44 6.57 -13.87
N TYR A 11 -14.72 5.46 -13.72
CA TYR A 11 -15.08 4.19 -14.35
C TYR A 11 -16.43 3.66 -13.87
N ARG A 12 -16.78 3.79 -12.59
CA ARG A 12 -18.10 3.40 -12.09
C ARG A 12 -19.22 4.16 -12.79
N TYR A 13 -19.08 5.48 -12.90
CA TYR A 13 -20.08 6.29 -13.61
C TYR A 13 -20.16 5.91 -15.09
N GLU A 14 -19.02 5.78 -15.76
CA GLU A 14 -18.96 5.49 -17.19
C GLU A 14 -19.48 4.10 -17.55
N LEU A 15 -19.23 3.10 -16.69
CA LEU A 15 -19.57 1.70 -16.94
C LEU A 15 -20.93 1.29 -16.39
N SER A 16 -21.50 2.09 -15.47
CA SER A 16 -22.84 1.84 -14.90
C SER A 16 -23.93 1.73 -15.96
N ARG A 17 -23.86 2.56 -17.02
CA ARG A 17 -24.80 2.53 -18.16
C ARG A 17 -24.77 1.22 -18.95
N PHE A 18 -23.71 0.43 -18.82
CA PHE A 18 -23.58 -0.89 -19.45
C PHE A 18 -23.87 -2.03 -18.48
N GLY A 19 -24.37 -1.75 -17.28
CA GLY A 19 -24.64 -2.76 -16.25
C GLY A 19 -23.38 -3.40 -15.66
N VAL A 20 -22.21 -2.77 -15.83
CA VAL A 20 -20.93 -3.29 -15.33
C VAL A 20 -20.63 -2.69 -13.96
N ASN A 21 -20.46 -3.57 -12.97
CA ASN A 21 -20.08 -3.19 -11.61
C ASN A 21 -18.55 -3.13 -11.48
N VAL A 22 -18.03 -2.03 -10.94
CA VAL A 22 -16.59 -1.86 -10.67
C VAL A 22 -16.36 -1.83 -9.16
N CYS A 23 -15.47 -2.71 -8.69
CA CYS A 23 -15.08 -2.82 -7.29
C CYS A 23 -13.58 -2.57 -7.13
N ILE A 24 -13.17 -2.01 -6.00
CA ILE A 24 -11.76 -1.83 -5.63
C ILE A 24 -11.41 -2.85 -4.55
N ILE A 25 -10.31 -3.57 -4.72
CA ILE A 25 -9.75 -4.43 -3.67
C ILE A 25 -8.45 -3.79 -3.20
N GLU A 26 -8.41 -3.44 -1.92
CA GLU A 26 -7.27 -2.81 -1.28
C GLU A 26 -6.65 -3.78 -0.28
N PRO A 27 -5.59 -4.49 -0.68
CA PRO A 27 -4.83 -5.32 0.22
C PRO A 27 -3.94 -4.45 1.12
N GLY A 28 -3.81 -4.87 2.38
CA GLY A 28 -2.72 -4.47 3.26
C GLY A 28 -1.40 -5.14 2.86
N TYR A 29 -0.49 -5.26 3.81
CA TYR A 29 0.79 -5.94 3.61
C TYR A 29 0.62 -7.46 3.66
N PHE A 30 0.76 -8.10 2.52
CA PHE A 30 0.70 -9.56 2.38
C PHE A 30 2.02 -10.13 1.86
N LYS A 31 2.38 -11.33 2.34
CA LYS A 31 3.59 -12.03 1.93
C LYS A 31 3.47 -12.55 0.50
N THR A 32 4.04 -11.81 -0.44
CA THR A 32 4.07 -12.13 -1.87
C THR A 32 5.50 -11.99 -2.40
N LEU A 33 5.73 -12.34 -3.66
CA LEU A 33 7.03 -12.09 -4.32
C LEU A 33 7.37 -10.59 -4.39
N ILE A 34 6.35 -9.72 -4.44
CA ILE A 34 6.51 -8.27 -4.50
C ILE A 34 7.02 -7.74 -3.16
N SER A 35 6.54 -8.29 -2.04
CA SER A 35 6.91 -7.89 -0.68
C SER A 35 8.16 -8.62 -0.16
N ASN A 36 9.00 -9.18 -1.03
CA ASN A 36 10.21 -9.89 -0.62
C ASN A 36 11.24 -8.89 -0.05
N PRO A 37 11.65 -9.02 1.23
CA PRO A 37 12.59 -8.09 1.87
C PRO A 37 13.93 -7.98 1.16
N GLU A 38 14.52 -9.11 0.76
CA GLU A 38 15.83 -9.15 0.10
C GLU A 38 15.77 -8.43 -1.26
N SER A 39 14.71 -8.68 -2.03
CA SER A 39 14.51 -8.01 -3.32
C SER A 39 14.33 -6.50 -3.17
N ILE A 40 13.53 -6.06 -2.20
CA ILE A 40 13.27 -4.64 -1.95
C ILE A 40 14.54 -3.95 -1.43
N ILE A 41 15.21 -4.51 -0.43
CA ILE A 41 16.43 -3.93 0.16
C ILE A 41 17.56 -3.90 -0.88
N GLY A 42 17.70 -4.94 -1.70
CA GLY A 42 18.67 -4.97 -2.79
C GLY A 42 18.43 -3.83 -3.80
N LYS A 43 17.17 -3.59 -4.19
CA LYS A 43 16.81 -2.45 -5.05
C LYS A 43 17.11 -1.11 -4.39
N LEU A 44 16.81 -0.96 -3.10
CA LEU A 44 17.10 0.28 -2.36
C LEU A 44 18.59 0.58 -2.31
N ARG A 45 19.43 -0.44 -2.08
CA ARG A 45 20.90 -0.30 -2.09
C ARG A 45 21.43 0.11 -3.46
N ASN A 46 20.95 -0.53 -4.52
CA ASN A 46 21.33 -0.18 -5.88
C ASN A 46 20.97 1.28 -6.21
N ILE A 47 19.77 1.72 -5.81
CA ILE A 47 19.37 3.12 -5.98
C ILE A 47 20.31 4.03 -5.19
N TRP A 48 20.58 3.70 -3.93
CA TRP A 48 21.48 4.49 -3.07
C TRP A 48 22.88 4.64 -3.66
N GLU A 49 23.48 3.55 -4.15
CA GLU A 49 24.80 3.54 -4.76
C GLU A 49 24.89 4.41 -6.03
N ASN A 50 23.77 4.51 -6.77
CA ASN A 50 23.67 5.30 -7.99
C ASN A 50 23.29 6.78 -7.77
N LEU A 51 23.04 7.21 -6.53
CA LEU A 51 22.78 8.62 -6.23
C LEU A 51 24.07 9.45 -6.30
N SER A 52 23.92 10.73 -6.63
CA SER A 52 25.02 11.68 -6.55
C SER A 52 25.57 11.79 -5.12
N GLU A 53 26.84 12.15 -4.99
CA GLU A 53 27.49 12.32 -3.69
C GLU A 53 26.82 13.43 -2.86
N GLU A 54 26.38 14.51 -3.51
CA GLU A 54 25.62 15.60 -2.87
C GLU A 54 24.35 15.06 -2.18
N ILE A 55 23.56 14.24 -2.87
CA ILE A 55 22.31 13.70 -2.34
C ILE A 55 22.59 12.69 -1.22
N ARG A 56 23.56 11.79 -1.39
CA ARG A 56 23.94 10.82 -0.34
C ARG A 56 24.44 11.51 0.92
N THR A 57 25.19 12.61 0.77
CA THR A 57 25.66 13.42 1.90
C THR A 57 24.51 14.16 2.58
N ALA A 58 23.58 14.72 1.80
CA ALA A 58 22.42 15.45 2.34
C ALA A 58 21.49 14.55 3.18
N TYR A 59 21.22 13.32 2.73
CA TYR A 59 20.43 12.36 3.51
C TYR A 59 21.24 11.67 4.61
N GLY A 60 22.52 11.38 4.34
CA GLY A 60 23.42 10.69 5.26
C GLY A 60 23.27 9.17 5.23
N GLN A 61 24.39 8.47 5.39
CA GLN A 61 24.45 7.00 5.38
C GLN A 61 23.62 6.38 6.51
N GLN A 62 23.64 6.98 7.70
CA GLN A 62 22.89 6.48 8.85
C GLN A 62 21.37 6.51 8.62
N TYR A 63 20.87 7.56 7.96
CA TYR A 63 19.46 7.64 7.59
C TYR A 63 19.06 6.50 6.66
N PHE A 64 19.88 6.24 5.64
CA PHE A 64 19.65 5.16 4.69
C PHE A 64 19.63 3.78 5.37
N GLU A 65 20.59 3.50 6.24
CA GLU A 65 20.66 2.23 6.98
C GLU A 65 19.45 2.04 7.90
N ASN A 66 19.06 3.09 8.63
CA ASN A 66 17.86 3.09 9.47
C ASN A 66 16.60 2.87 8.63
N TYR A 67 16.51 3.49 7.45
CA TYR A 67 15.40 3.29 6.51
C TYR A 67 15.33 1.85 6.01
N CYS A 68 16.45 1.26 5.58
CA CYS A 68 16.52 -0.14 5.18
C CYS A 68 16.09 -1.08 6.30
N LYS A 69 16.51 -0.82 7.55
CA LYS A 69 16.12 -1.61 8.72
C LYS A 69 14.61 -1.53 8.97
N LYS A 70 14.05 -0.31 9.03
CA LYS A 70 12.59 -0.10 9.21
C LYS A 70 11.79 -0.78 8.10
N MET A 71 12.28 -0.72 6.87
CA MET A 71 11.64 -1.39 5.73
C MET A 71 11.68 -2.93 5.90
N ALA A 72 12.83 -3.48 6.28
CA ALA A 72 12.98 -4.92 6.55
C ALA A 72 12.01 -5.39 7.64
N ASP A 73 11.95 -4.66 8.76
CA ASP A 73 11.08 -4.96 9.89
C ASP A 73 9.59 -4.86 9.49
N GLY A 74 9.23 -3.85 8.69
CA GLY A 74 7.87 -3.71 8.14
C GLY A 74 7.47 -4.89 7.26
N LEU A 75 8.37 -5.32 6.36
CA LEU A 75 8.11 -6.45 5.44
C LEU A 75 8.13 -7.81 6.15
N ALA A 76 8.87 -7.95 7.27
CA ALA A 76 8.82 -9.14 8.10
C ALA A 76 7.41 -9.37 8.71
N ASN A 77 6.66 -8.29 8.92
CA ASN A 77 5.31 -8.31 9.48
C ASN A 77 4.20 -8.49 8.41
N CYS A 78 4.56 -8.79 7.16
CA CYS A 78 3.57 -9.08 6.12
C CYS A 78 2.70 -10.30 6.48
N ASN A 79 1.39 -10.17 6.27
CA ASN A 79 0.43 -11.23 6.55
C ASN A 79 0.58 -12.40 5.56
N PRO A 80 0.80 -13.65 6.03
CA PRO A 80 0.91 -14.82 5.14
C PRO A 80 -0.45 -15.32 4.61
N LYS A 81 -1.58 -14.85 5.17
CA LYS A 81 -2.93 -15.32 4.85
C LYS A 81 -3.47 -14.70 3.55
N LEU A 82 -2.92 -15.12 2.40
CA LEU A 82 -3.34 -14.60 1.08
C LEU A 82 -4.82 -14.82 0.76
N HIS A 83 -5.46 -15.83 1.36
CA HIS A 83 -6.90 -16.09 1.17
C HIS A 83 -7.76 -14.86 1.50
N LEU A 84 -7.35 -13.98 2.42
CA LEU A 84 -8.13 -12.77 2.74
C LEU A 84 -8.34 -11.84 1.53
N VAL A 85 -7.41 -11.83 0.59
CA VAL A 85 -7.54 -11.10 -0.68
C VAL A 85 -8.44 -11.88 -1.63
N ILE A 86 -8.25 -13.19 -1.71
CA ILE A 86 -9.02 -14.09 -2.57
C ILE A 86 -10.50 -14.07 -2.19
N ASP A 87 -10.83 -14.13 -0.90
CA ASP A 87 -12.21 -14.06 -0.38
C ASP A 87 -12.88 -12.73 -0.78
N CYS A 88 -12.12 -11.62 -0.77
CA CYS A 88 -12.62 -10.34 -1.25
C CYS A 88 -12.90 -10.37 -2.77
N MET A 89 -12.04 -11.03 -3.56
CA MET A 89 -12.24 -11.22 -4.99
C MET A 89 -13.45 -12.10 -5.27
N GLU A 90 -13.57 -13.22 -4.55
CA GLU A 90 -14.68 -14.16 -4.67
C GLU A 90 -16.02 -13.48 -4.37
N HIS A 91 -16.09 -12.74 -3.26
CA HIS A 91 -17.30 -11.98 -2.92
C HIS A 91 -17.59 -10.89 -3.95
N ALA A 92 -16.57 -10.21 -4.50
CA ALA A 92 -16.77 -9.19 -5.53
C ALA A 92 -17.35 -9.77 -6.83
N LEU A 93 -17.03 -11.03 -7.16
CA LEU A 93 -17.48 -11.70 -8.37
C LEU A 93 -18.84 -12.40 -8.22
N THR A 94 -19.15 -12.94 -7.03
CA THR A 94 -20.32 -13.79 -6.82
C THR A 94 -21.49 -13.09 -6.15
N ALA A 95 -21.29 -11.96 -5.49
CA ALA A 95 -22.35 -11.25 -4.79
C ALA A 95 -23.35 -10.60 -5.77
N VAL A 96 -24.64 -10.71 -5.46
CA VAL A 96 -25.71 -9.99 -6.16
C VAL A 96 -25.52 -8.46 -6.04
N TYR A 97 -25.04 -8.01 -4.88
CA TYR A 97 -24.75 -6.61 -4.58
C TYR A 97 -23.31 -6.48 -4.07
N PRO A 98 -22.31 -6.46 -4.97
CA PRO A 98 -20.92 -6.38 -4.58
C PRO A 98 -20.61 -5.00 -3.97
N LYS A 99 -19.72 -4.98 -2.96
CA LYS A 99 -19.25 -3.74 -2.36
C LYS A 99 -18.37 -2.98 -3.35
N THR A 100 -18.49 -1.66 -3.34
CA THR A 100 -17.64 -0.78 -4.15
C THR A 100 -16.16 -0.84 -3.75
N ARG A 101 -15.87 -1.16 -2.48
CA ARG A 101 -14.52 -1.22 -1.93
C ARG A 101 -14.40 -2.36 -0.92
N TYR A 102 -13.38 -3.20 -1.09
CA TYR A 102 -13.00 -4.29 -0.21
C TYR A 102 -11.64 -4.01 0.38
N SER A 103 -11.52 -4.22 1.69
CA SER A 103 -10.27 -4.03 2.42
C SER A 103 -9.82 -5.39 2.93
N ALA A 104 -8.71 -5.89 2.39
CA ALA A 104 -8.14 -7.17 2.79
C ALA A 104 -7.00 -6.93 3.77
N GLY A 105 -7.08 -7.54 4.96
CA GLY A 105 -6.12 -7.32 6.05
C GLY A 105 -6.64 -6.37 7.15
N LEU A 106 -6.17 -6.58 8.38
CA LEU A 106 -6.53 -5.73 9.53
C LEU A 106 -5.80 -4.39 9.48
N ASP A 107 -4.56 -4.41 9.04
CA ASP A 107 -3.73 -3.23 8.79
C ASP A 107 -4.36 -2.31 7.74
N ALA A 108 -4.91 -2.86 6.65
CA ALA A 108 -5.69 -2.08 5.68
C ALA A 108 -6.90 -1.41 6.36
N LYS A 109 -7.69 -2.17 7.12
CA LYS A 109 -8.93 -1.69 7.75
C LYS A 109 -8.72 -0.68 8.86
N LEU A 110 -7.70 -0.87 9.70
CA LEU A 110 -7.52 -0.14 10.95
C LEU A 110 -6.43 0.94 10.87
N LEU A 111 -5.49 0.82 9.94
CA LEU A 111 -4.37 1.75 9.83
C LEU A 111 -4.43 2.54 8.52
N PHE A 112 -4.21 1.89 7.37
CA PHE A 112 -3.97 2.60 6.11
C PHE A 112 -5.19 3.36 5.60
N ILE A 113 -6.37 2.74 5.68
CA ILE A 113 -7.60 3.36 5.21
C ILE A 113 -7.98 4.54 6.10
N PRO A 114 -8.08 4.41 7.44
CA PRO A 114 -8.35 5.55 8.32
C PRO A 114 -7.34 6.68 8.15
N LEU A 115 -6.04 6.37 8.17
CA LEU A 115 -4.97 7.36 8.06
C LEU A 115 -5.06 8.18 6.77
N SER A 116 -5.59 7.61 5.70
CA SER A 116 -5.75 8.32 4.43
C SER A 116 -6.86 9.34 4.35
N TYR A 117 -7.81 9.26 5.28
CA TYR A 117 -8.87 10.26 5.44
C TYR A 117 -8.53 11.24 6.56
N CYS A 118 -7.49 10.99 7.35
CA CYS A 118 -7.06 11.90 8.39
C CYS A 118 -6.51 13.22 7.79
N PRO A 119 -6.72 14.36 8.48
CA PRO A 119 -6.06 15.62 8.13
C PRO A 119 -4.53 15.47 8.10
N ALA A 120 -3.88 16.25 7.24
CA ALA A 120 -2.42 16.23 7.07
C ALA A 120 -1.66 16.37 8.39
N VAL A 121 -2.17 17.17 9.32
CA VAL A 121 -1.57 17.35 10.66
C VAL A 121 -1.41 16.03 11.42
N ILE A 122 -2.41 15.14 11.33
CA ILE A 122 -2.36 13.84 12.03
C ILE A 122 -1.41 12.89 11.32
N THR A 123 -1.41 12.88 9.98
CA THR A 123 -0.49 12.04 9.21
C THR A 123 0.95 12.47 9.42
N ASP A 124 1.20 13.78 9.43
CA ASP A 124 2.54 14.34 9.63
C ASP A 124 3.07 14.03 11.02
N LEU A 125 2.22 14.09 12.06
CA LEU A 125 2.61 13.65 13.41
C LEU A 125 2.96 12.15 13.47
N PHE A 126 2.25 11.32 12.72
CA PHE A 126 2.51 9.88 12.68
C PHE A 126 3.84 9.55 11.99
N PHE A 127 4.19 10.30 10.94
CA PHE A 127 5.43 10.10 10.15
C PHE A 127 6.61 10.96 10.59
N SER A 128 6.39 11.98 11.41
CA SER A 128 7.44 12.79 12.04
C SER A 128 8.12 11.97 13.15
N GLN A 129 8.95 11.02 12.75
CA GLN A 129 9.92 10.40 13.65
C GLN A 129 11.22 11.21 13.58
N LYS A 130 11.52 11.92 14.67
CA LYS A 130 12.87 12.42 14.97
C LYS A 130 13.84 11.26 15.19
#